data_AF-A0A935QV49-F1
#
_entry.id   AF-A0A935QV49-F1
#
_cell.length_a   1.000
_cell.length_b   1.000
_cell.length_c   1.000
_cell.angle_alpha   90.00
_cell.angle_beta   90.00
_cell.angle_gamma   90.00
#
_symmetry.space_group_name_H-M   'P 1'
#
loop_
_entity.id
_entity.type
_entity.pdbx_description
1 polymer ?
#
loop_
_entity_poly.entity_id
_entity_poly.type
_entity_poly.pdbx_seq_one_letter_code
_entity_poly.pdbx_strand_id
1 'polypeptide(L)'
;MRLILSCAALVALTACANPCADMCKEIAAYAEECGYTVPDGEPQACIEASPRSAFTPEELDVCRGAADDLRQEWTCEDVGDYFDDGAAAE
;
A
#
# COMPACT_ATOMS: atom_id res chain seq x y z
N MET A 1 28.44 19.66 39.02
CA MET A 1 28.49 18.30 38.43
C MET A 1 27.35 18.21 37.41
N ARG A 2 27.64 18.47 36.13
CA ARG A 2 26.68 18.40 35.03
C ARG A 2 26.71 17.00 34.45
N LEU A 3 25.63 16.23 34.59
CA LEU A 3 25.29 15.11 33.71
C LEU A 3 23.77 14.95 33.77
N ILE A 4 23.08 15.84 33.07
CA ILE A 4 21.68 15.64 32.70
C ILE A 4 21.74 14.54 31.63
N LEU A 5 21.57 13.27 32.04
CA LEU A 5 21.32 12.17 31.12
C LEU A 5 19.91 12.39 30.55
N SER A 6 19.83 13.26 29.55
CA SER A 6 18.71 13.29 28.62
C SER A 6 18.80 12.00 27.80
N CYS A 7 18.21 10.92 28.32
CA CYS A 7 17.66 9.88 27.46
C CYS A 7 16.52 10.52 26.68
N ALA A 8 16.88 11.27 25.63
CA ALA A 8 16.00 11.56 24.54
C ALA A 8 15.72 10.22 23.88
N ALA A 9 14.71 9.53 24.41
CA ALA A 9 14.04 8.45 23.74
C ALA A 9 13.43 9.06 22.47
N LEU A 10 14.23 9.11 21.41
CA LEU A 10 13.77 9.12 20.04
C LEU A 10 13.10 7.77 19.80
N VAL A 11 11.94 7.58 20.44
CA VAL A 11 10.90 6.71 19.89
C VAL A 11 10.42 7.48 18.67
N ALA A 12 11.20 7.38 17.60
CA ALA A 12 10.67 7.56 16.26
C ALA A 12 9.41 6.68 16.26
N LEU A 13 8.26 7.32 16.13
CA LEU A 13 7.01 6.68 15.83
C LEU A 13 7.26 5.90 14.54
N THR A 14 7.73 4.67 14.66
CA THR A 14 7.63 3.66 13.61
C THR A 14 6.14 3.39 13.53
N ALA A 15 5.41 4.29 12.86
CA ALA A 15 4.11 3.96 12.31
C ALA A 15 4.33 2.62 11.62
N CYS A 16 3.72 1.57 12.17
CA CYS A 16 3.99 0.21 11.74
C CYS A 16 3.69 0.14 10.24
N ALA A 17 4.74 0.19 9.40
CA ALA A 17 4.59 0.25 7.96
C ALA A 17 3.70 -0.91 7.51
N ASN A 18 2.73 -0.66 6.65
CA ASN A 18 1.80 -1.69 6.19
C ASN A 18 1.92 -1.83 4.67
N PRO A 19 2.95 -2.56 4.19
CA PRO A 19 3.23 -2.68 2.76
C PRO A 19 2.04 -3.16 1.94
N CYS A 20 1.16 -4.01 2.50
CA CYS A 20 -0.05 -4.44 1.80
C CYS A 20 -1.08 -3.30 1.64
N ALA A 21 -1.21 -2.41 2.62
CA ALA A 21 -2.03 -1.20 2.46
C ALA A 21 -1.37 -0.16 1.55
N ASP A 22 -0.04 -0.12 1.50
CA ASP A 22 0.68 0.74 0.56
C ASP A 22 0.51 0.24 -0.89
N MET A 23 0.45 -1.08 -1.11
CA MET A 23 0.14 -1.68 -2.39
C MET A 23 -1.19 -1.16 -3.00
N CYS A 24 -2.23 -1.00 -2.18
CA CYS A 24 -3.51 -0.41 -2.62
C CYS A 24 -3.33 0.98 -3.23
N LYS A 25 -2.41 1.79 -2.68
CA LYS A 25 -2.13 3.15 -3.18
C LYS A 25 -1.29 3.11 -4.44
N GLU A 26 -0.33 2.19 -4.51
CA GLU A 26 0.54 2.02 -5.69
C GLU A 26 -0.26 1.56 -6.91
N ILE A 27 -1.19 0.62 -6.77
CA ILE A 27 -2.07 0.17 -7.86
C ILE A 27 -2.95 1.31 -8.36
N ALA A 28 -3.56 2.06 -7.42
CA ALA A 28 -4.39 3.22 -7.76
C ALA A 28 -3.60 4.33 -8.48
N ALA A 29 -2.41 4.66 -7.97
CA ALA A 29 -1.53 5.63 -8.61
C ALA A 29 -1.13 5.18 -10.01
N TYR A 30 -0.83 3.88 -10.19
CA TYR A 30 -0.47 3.36 -11.51
C TYR A 30 -1.66 3.40 -12.49
N ALA A 31 -2.89 3.14 -12.04
CA ALA A 31 -4.09 3.35 -12.84
C ALA A 31 -4.26 4.80 -13.30
N GLU A 32 -4.08 5.77 -12.40
CA GLU A 32 -4.14 7.19 -12.76
C GLU A 32 -3.03 7.57 -13.76
N GLU A 33 -1.81 7.06 -13.58
CA GLU A 33 -0.69 7.24 -14.52
C GLU A 33 -1.00 6.67 -15.91
N CYS A 34 -1.71 5.54 -15.97
CA CYS A 34 -2.18 4.90 -17.20
C CYS A 34 -3.44 5.56 -17.80
N GLY A 35 -4.03 6.56 -17.13
CA GLY A 35 -5.19 7.31 -17.60
C GLY A 35 -6.55 6.68 -17.26
N TYR A 36 -6.58 5.68 -16.39
CA TYR A 36 -7.82 5.09 -15.87
C TYR A 36 -8.39 5.92 -14.73
N THR A 37 -9.70 5.84 -14.54
CA THR A 37 -10.37 6.44 -13.39
C THR A 37 -10.46 5.41 -12.29
N VAL A 38 -9.83 5.69 -11.15
CA VAL A 38 -9.98 4.89 -9.96
C VAL A 38 -11.29 5.29 -9.27
N PRO A 39 -12.22 4.36 -8.99
CA PRO A 39 -13.45 4.68 -8.28
C PRO A 39 -13.19 5.32 -6.91
N ASP A 40 -13.97 6.37 -6.61
CA ASP A 40 -13.86 7.09 -5.34
C ASP A 40 -14.05 6.13 -4.15
N GLY A 41 -13.03 6.05 -3.30
CA GLY A 41 -13.06 5.23 -2.09
C GLY A 41 -12.58 3.78 -2.27
N GLU A 42 -12.32 3.31 -3.48
CA GLU A 42 -11.78 1.96 -3.70
C GLU A 42 -10.39 1.76 -3.06
N PRO A 43 -9.41 2.69 -3.22
CA PRO A 43 -8.11 2.54 -2.56
C PRO A 43 -8.26 2.53 -1.03
N GLN A 44 -9.21 3.31 -0.51
CA GLN A 44 -9.49 3.37 0.93
C GLN A 44 -10.12 2.05 1.42
N ALA A 45 -11.06 1.48 0.67
CA ALA A 45 -11.67 0.19 1.00
C ALA A 45 -10.61 -0.94 0.99
N CYS A 46 -9.70 -0.94 0.01
CA CYS A 46 -8.56 -1.87 -0.03
C CYS A 46 -7.66 -1.73 1.20
N ILE A 47 -7.35 -0.50 1.61
CA ILE A 47 -6.55 -0.21 2.81
C ILE A 47 -7.24 -0.73 4.07
N GLU A 48 -8.55 -0.49 4.21
CA GLU A 48 -9.35 -0.93 5.36
C GLU A 48 -9.50 -2.45 5.43
N ALA A 49 -9.58 -3.11 4.27
CA ALA A 49 -9.59 -4.57 4.16
C ALA A 49 -8.21 -5.20 4.41
N SER A 50 -7.13 -4.40 4.41
CA SER A 50 -5.75 -4.85 4.55
C SER A 50 -5.10 -4.37 5.86
N PRO A 51 -5.68 -4.59 7.05
CA PRO A 51 -5.05 -4.16 8.29
C PRO A 51 -3.76 -4.95 8.52
N ARG A 52 -2.70 -4.29 9.01
CA ARG A 52 -1.38 -4.95 9.19
C ARG A 52 -1.44 -6.25 10.00
N SER A 53 -2.35 -6.32 10.98
CA SER A 53 -2.54 -7.51 11.82
C SER A 53 -3.13 -8.71 11.10
N ALA A 54 -3.67 -8.54 9.89
CA ALA A 54 -4.17 -9.65 9.07
C ALA A 54 -3.05 -10.45 8.38
N PHE A 55 -1.81 -9.94 8.39
CA PHE A 55 -0.69 -10.53 7.65
C PHE A 55 0.45 -10.94 8.58
N THR A 56 1.07 -12.06 8.27
CA THR A 56 2.34 -12.51 8.83
C THR A 56 3.51 -11.65 8.32
N PRO A 57 4.68 -11.66 9.00
CA PRO A 57 5.86 -10.94 8.52
C PRO A 57 6.31 -11.34 7.12
N GLU A 58 6.11 -12.60 6.72
CA GLU A 58 6.45 -13.12 5.39
C GLU A 58 5.49 -12.58 4.32
N GLU A 59 4.18 -12.60 4.57
CA GLU A 59 3.18 -12.02 3.66
C GLU A 59 3.38 -10.51 3.48
N LEU A 60 3.78 -9.80 4.54
CA LEU A 60 4.13 -8.38 4.46
C LEU A 60 5.37 -8.13 3.60
N ASP A 61 6.31 -9.08 3.53
CA ASP A 61 7.47 -8.98 2.65
C ASP A 61 7.09 -9.22 1.19
N VAL A 62 6.15 -10.15 0.93
CA VAL A 62 5.57 -10.34 -0.41
C VAL A 62 4.91 -9.06 -0.91
N CYS A 63 4.08 -8.39 -0.09
CA CYS A 63 3.48 -7.11 -0.49
C CYS A 63 4.51 -6.01 -0.78
N ARG A 64 5.65 -6.03 -0.07
CA ARG A 64 6.73 -5.07 -0.31
C ARG A 64 7.39 -5.31 -1.67
N GLY A 65 7.74 -6.56 -1.97
CA GLY A 65 8.30 -6.92 -3.27
C GLY A 65 7.33 -6.68 -4.42
N ALA A 66 6.06 -7.04 -4.23
CA ALA A 66 5.01 -6.82 -5.24
C ALA A 66 4.83 -5.33 -5.59
N ALA A 67 5.00 -4.42 -4.63
CA ALA A 67 4.94 -2.98 -4.89
C ALA A 67 6.09 -2.50 -5.79
N ASP A 68 7.30 -3.03 -5.57
CA ASP A 68 8.47 -2.74 -6.40
C ASP A 68 8.33 -3.34 -7.82
N ASP A 69 7.67 -4.50 -7.92
CA ASP A 69 7.52 -5.25 -9.18
C ASP A 69 6.30 -4.80 -9.99
N LEU A 70 5.30 -4.13 -9.39
CA LEU A 70 4.05 -3.75 -10.05
C LEU A 70 4.27 -3.13 -11.44
N ARG A 71 5.12 -2.10 -11.53
CA ARG A 71 5.36 -1.38 -12.79
C ARG A 71 6.27 -2.13 -13.77
N GLN A 72 6.92 -3.20 -13.32
CA GLN A 72 7.78 -4.04 -14.15
C GLN A 72 6.99 -5.20 -14.76
N GLU A 73 6.05 -5.75 -13.98
CA GLU A 73 5.33 -6.96 -14.33
C GLU A 73 3.93 -6.69 -14.88
N TRP A 74 3.29 -5.56 -14.51
CA TRP A 74 1.96 -5.21 -15.00
C TRP A 74 2.05 -4.12 -16.05
N THR A 75 1.24 -4.26 -17.09
CA THR A 75 1.00 -3.24 -18.10
C THR A 75 -0.16 -2.34 -17.69
N CYS A 76 -0.35 -1.24 -18.43
CA CYS A 76 -1.54 -0.42 -18.27
C CYS A 76 -2.84 -1.19 -18.55
N GLU A 77 -2.81 -2.18 -19.45
CA GLU A 77 -3.98 -3.04 -19.72
C GLU A 77 -4.33 -3.88 -18.48
N ASP A 78 -3.33 -4.52 -17.87
CA ASP A 78 -3.52 -5.33 -16.65
C ASP A 78 -4.07 -4.50 -15.48
N VAL A 79 -3.56 -3.28 -15.30
CA VAL A 79 -4.05 -2.36 -14.27
C VAL A 79 -5.47 -1.87 -14.59
N GLY A 80 -5.78 -1.63 -15.87
CA GLY A 80 -7.12 -1.25 -16.30
C GLY A 80 -8.14 -2.33 -15.97
N ASP A 81 -7.84 -3.58 -16.34
CA ASP A 81 -8.68 -4.74 -16.08
C ASP A 81 -8.98 -4.93 -14.58
N TYR A 82 -7.99 -4.67 -13.70
CA TYR A 82 -8.18 -4.72 -12.25
C TYR A 82 -9.30 -3.79 -11.74
N PHE A 83 -9.40 -2.57 -12.30
CA PHE A 83 -10.43 -1.60 -11.92
C PHE A 83 -11.74 -1.73 -12.73
N ASP A 84 -11.68 -2.23 -13.97
CA ASP A 84 -12.89 -2.48 -14.79
C ASP A 84 -13.70 -3.69 -14.27
N ASP A 85 -13.03 -4.76 -13.83
CA ASP A 85 -13.68 -5.93 -13.23
C ASP A 85 -14.31 -5.62 -11.85
N GLY A 86 -13.79 -4.61 -11.15
CA GLY A 86 -14.35 -4.10 -9.88
C GLY A 86 -15.61 -3.25 -10.07
N ALA A 87 -15.76 -2.58 -11.22
CA ALA A 87 -16.89 -1.69 -11.52
C ALA A 87 -18.19 -2.43 -11.89
N ALA A 88 -18.13 -3.73 -12.19
CA ALA A 88 -19.28 -4.55 -12.58
C ALA A 88 -20.00 -5.24 -11.40
N ALA A 89 -19.52 -5.07 -10.16
CA ALA A 89 -20.12 -5.65 -8.97
C ALA A 89 -21.10 -4.68 -8.27
N GLU A 90 -22.23 -4.40 -8.93
CA GLU A 90 -23.44 -3.79 -8.31
C GLU A 90 -24.50 -4.85 -7.97
#